data_AF-A0AAE3UDG5-F1
#
_entry.id   AF-A0AAE3UDG5-F1
#
_cell.length_a   1.000
_cell.length_b   1.000
_cell.length_c   1.000
_cell.angle_alpha   90.00
_cell.angle_beta   90.00
_cell.angle_gamma   90.00
#
_symmetry.space_group_name_H-M   'P 1'
#
loop_
_entity.id
_entity.type
_entity.pdbx_description
1 polymer ?
#
loop_
_entity_poly.entity_id
_entity_poly.type
_entity_poly.pdbx_seq_one_letter_code
_entity_poly.pdbx_strand_id
1 'polypeptide(L)'
;MKKILYTSMFALFMSCSSSRSDISTDSVNVDTGYQVEIVNGIILIELPNGVSFNWDNECSRIVDDSLYRSLITTFSTKQHSTIKLILDTTITPARVCPFDKNLLVGDLAFLLIDKIKGIPYLKALDVRFDSFQADCYYPVSLFAYINNSRHEVYKKVELYLK
;
A
#
# COMPACT_ATOMS: atom_id res chain seq x y z
N MET A 1 -20.24 -4.00 -42.80
CA MET A 1 -20.42 -3.22 -41.56
C MET A 1 -19.12 -3.28 -40.77
N LYS A 2 -18.35 -2.18 -40.72
CA LYS A 2 -17.11 -2.09 -39.93
C LYS A 2 -17.47 -1.59 -38.54
N LYS A 3 -17.25 -2.41 -37.50
CA LYS A 3 -17.31 -1.95 -36.11
C LYS A 3 -15.89 -1.57 -35.67
N ILE A 4 -15.72 -0.29 -35.40
CA ILE A 4 -14.52 0.29 -34.81
C ILE A 4 -14.63 0.04 -33.30
N LEU A 5 -13.72 -0.76 -32.74
CA LEU A 5 -13.57 -0.93 -31.29
C LEU A 5 -12.57 0.13 -30.81
N TYR A 6 -13.11 1.22 -30.25
CA TYR A 6 -12.35 2.14 -29.42
C TYR A 6 -12.18 1.51 -28.03
N THR A 7 -11.07 0.81 -27.82
CA THR A 7 -10.55 0.58 -26.45
C THR A 7 -9.70 1.78 -26.08
N SER A 8 -10.35 2.76 -25.44
CA SER A 8 -9.69 3.83 -24.70
C SER A 8 -9.05 3.21 -23.46
N MET A 9 -7.77 2.88 -23.58
CA MET A 9 -6.93 2.42 -22.48
C MET A 9 -6.27 3.67 -21.88
N PHE A 10 -6.99 4.37 -21.00
CA PHE A 10 -6.42 5.45 -20.19
C PHE A 10 -5.59 4.83 -19.07
N ALA A 11 -4.37 4.42 -19.40
CA ALA A 11 -3.33 4.19 -18.40
C ALA A 11 -2.90 5.58 -17.90
N LEU A 12 -3.51 6.05 -16.81
CA LEU A 12 -2.94 7.15 -16.04
C LEU A 12 -1.66 6.63 -15.38
N PHE A 13 -0.56 6.71 -16.12
CA PHE A 13 0.77 6.73 -15.52
C PHE A 13 0.85 8.02 -14.72
N MET A 14 0.40 7.99 -13.46
CA MET A 14 0.88 8.96 -12.48
C MET A 14 2.37 8.68 -12.31
N SER A 15 3.18 9.36 -13.11
CA SER A 15 4.62 9.37 -13.00
C SER A 15 4.96 10.19 -11.76
N CYS A 16 5.32 9.52 -10.69
CA CYS A 16 5.98 10.13 -9.54
C CYS A 16 7.28 10.80 -10.04
N SER A 17 7.28 12.12 -10.17
CA SER A 17 8.47 12.88 -10.54
C SER A 17 9.21 13.27 -9.26
N SER A 18 10.10 12.41 -8.78
CA SER A 18 11.01 12.80 -7.70
C SER A 18 12.04 13.79 -8.25
N SER A 19 11.91 15.06 -7.85
CA SER A 19 12.95 16.06 -8.06
C SER A 19 14.16 15.69 -7.20
N ARG A 20 15.20 15.22 -7.89
CA ARG A 20 16.52 14.82 -7.39
C ARG A 20 17.12 15.83 -6.39
N SER A 21 17.44 15.36 -5.19
CA SER A 21 18.44 15.98 -4.31
C SER A 21 19.17 14.88 -3.52
N ASP A 22 20.46 14.76 -3.82
CA ASP A 22 21.59 14.20 -3.07
C ASP A 22 21.40 12.92 -2.24
N ILE A 23 22.23 11.93 -2.57
CA ILE A 23 22.43 10.70 -1.80
C ILE A 23 22.99 11.09 -0.42
N SER A 24 22.13 11.15 0.59
CA SER A 24 22.52 11.00 1.98
C SER A 24 22.10 9.60 2.45
N THR A 25 23.08 8.79 2.84
CA THR A 25 22.84 7.62 3.69
C THR A 25 22.55 8.12 5.10
N ASP A 26 21.32 8.59 5.33
CA ASP A 26 20.85 8.95 6.66
C ASP A 26 20.31 7.72 7.37
N SER A 27 21.01 7.31 8.43
CA SER A 27 20.48 6.34 9.39
C SER A 27 19.48 7.08 10.29
N VAL A 28 18.20 7.02 9.92
CA VAL A 28 17.13 7.53 10.79
C VAL A 28 16.84 6.48 11.84
N ASN A 29 17.24 6.76 13.08
CA ASN A 29 16.83 5.99 14.25
C ASN A 29 15.35 6.27 14.52
N VAL A 30 14.46 5.50 13.88
CA VAL A 30 13.05 5.44 14.27
C VAL A 30 12.97 4.46 15.44
N ASP A 31 12.58 4.94 16.62
CA ASP A 31 12.42 4.18 17.88
C ASP A 31 11.32 3.10 17.77
N THR A 32 11.56 2.11 16.91
CA THR A 32 10.57 1.12 16.43
C THR A 32 11.12 -0.30 16.37
N GLY A 33 12.40 -0.52 16.71
CA GLY A 33 13.01 -1.86 16.71
C GLY A 33 13.27 -2.45 15.31
N TYR A 34 13.08 -1.70 14.24
CA TYR A 34 13.39 -2.13 12.87
C TYR A 34 14.82 -1.72 12.48
N GLN A 35 15.59 -2.68 11.94
CA GLN A 35 16.83 -2.37 11.21
C GLN A 35 16.45 -2.14 9.75
N VAL A 36 16.69 -0.95 9.21
CA VAL A 36 16.25 -0.58 7.85
C VAL A 36 17.47 -0.27 6.99
N GLU A 37 17.72 -1.10 5.98
CA GLU A 37 18.63 -0.74 4.89
C GLU A 37 17.83 0.09 3.87
N ILE A 38 18.16 1.37 3.75
CA ILE A 38 17.51 2.28 2.80
C ILE A 38 18.40 2.38 1.56
N VAL A 39 17.93 1.86 0.43
CA VAL A 39 18.59 2.06 -0.87
C VAL A 39 17.66 2.89 -1.75
N ASN A 40 18.03 4.14 -2.04
CA ASN A 40 17.24 5.06 -2.88
C ASN A 40 15.77 5.21 -2.42
N GLY A 41 15.53 5.37 -1.12
CA GLY A 41 14.17 5.52 -0.58
C GLY A 41 13.32 4.24 -0.59
N ILE A 42 13.85 3.13 -1.10
CA ILE A 42 13.20 1.81 -1.04
C ILE A 42 13.59 1.13 0.28
N ILE A 43 12.61 0.55 0.95
CA ILE A 43 12.76 -0.19 2.20
C ILE A 43 12.09 -1.56 2.11
N LEU A 44 12.67 -2.55 2.77
CA LEU A 44 12.04 -3.86 2.94
C LEU A 44 11.03 -3.79 4.09
N ILE A 45 9.79 -4.18 3.80
CA ILE A 45 8.74 -4.39 4.81
C ILE A 45 8.61 -5.87 5.08
N GLU A 46 8.65 -6.24 6.35
CA GLU A 46 8.35 -7.60 6.83
C GLU A 46 7.15 -7.54 7.77
N LEU A 47 6.05 -8.15 7.34
CA LEU A 47 4.83 -8.27 8.14
C LEU A 47 4.97 -9.41 9.15
N PRO A 48 4.31 -9.36 10.32
CA PRO A 48 4.42 -10.39 11.36
C PRO A 48 4.05 -11.82 10.93
N ASN A 49 3.33 -12.00 9.82
CA ASN A 49 2.98 -13.31 9.27
C ASN A 49 4.04 -13.89 8.29
N GLY A 50 5.20 -13.23 8.20
CA GLY A 50 6.32 -13.60 7.34
C GLY A 50 6.13 -13.21 5.87
N VAL A 51 5.18 -12.32 5.57
CA VAL A 51 5.04 -11.72 4.25
C VAL A 51 6.00 -10.54 4.15
N SER A 52 6.81 -10.51 3.10
CA SER A 52 7.75 -9.41 2.86
C SER A 52 7.58 -8.82 1.47
N PHE A 53 7.76 -7.50 1.34
CA PHE A 53 7.74 -6.78 0.07
C PHE A 53 8.52 -5.47 0.19
N ASN A 54 8.98 -4.94 -0.94
CA ASN A 54 9.65 -3.64 -0.97
C ASN A 54 8.64 -2.50 -1.09
N TRP A 55 8.86 -1.46 -0.30
CA TRP A 55 8.09 -0.22 -0.30
C TRP A 55 8.97 0.94 -0.75
N ASP A 56 8.47 1.74 -1.65
CA ASP A 56 9.08 2.96 -2.16
C ASP A 56 8.51 4.15 -1.39
N ASN A 57 9.32 4.75 -0.50
CA ASN A 57 8.91 5.92 0.28
C ASN A 57 8.77 7.19 -0.57
N GLU A 58 9.52 7.32 -1.67
CA GLU A 58 9.44 8.50 -2.52
C GLU A 58 8.10 8.56 -3.24
N CYS A 59 7.66 7.42 -3.76
CA CYS A 59 6.42 7.31 -4.52
C CYS A 59 5.27 6.71 -3.73
N SER A 60 5.48 6.40 -2.44
CA SER A 60 4.49 5.81 -1.54
C SER A 60 3.77 4.61 -2.15
N ARG A 61 4.52 3.58 -2.54
CA ARG A 61 3.93 2.41 -3.21
C ARG A 61 4.70 1.14 -2.94
N ILE A 62 4.00 0.02 -3.03
CA ILE A 62 4.64 -1.31 -3.10
C ILE A 62 5.37 -1.39 -4.46
N VAL A 63 6.64 -1.79 -4.46
CA VAL A 63 7.45 -1.97 -5.68
C VAL A 63 6.98 -3.23 -6.43
N ASP A 64 6.87 -3.16 -7.76
CA ASP A 64 6.62 -4.36 -8.60
C ASP A 64 7.93 -5.03 -9.01
N ASP A 65 8.55 -5.72 -8.05
CA ASP A 65 9.78 -6.47 -8.23
C ASP A 65 9.56 -7.99 -8.15
N SER A 66 10.65 -8.77 -8.18
CA SER A 66 10.60 -10.23 -8.07
C SER A 66 10.02 -10.70 -6.73
N LEU A 67 10.25 -9.96 -5.64
CA LEU A 67 9.72 -10.29 -4.31
C LEU A 67 8.19 -10.15 -4.30
N TYR A 68 7.67 -9.03 -4.81
CA TYR A 68 6.23 -8.82 -4.94
C TYR A 68 5.58 -9.84 -5.89
N ARG A 69 6.21 -10.17 -7.02
CA ARG A 69 5.70 -11.18 -7.96
C ARG A 69 5.64 -12.58 -7.36
N SER A 70 6.64 -12.95 -6.55
CA SER A 70 6.64 -14.21 -5.79
C SER A 70 5.54 -14.23 -4.71
N LEU A 71 5.31 -13.09 -4.06
CA LEU A 71 4.24 -12.95 -3.08
C LEU A 71 2.86 -13.15 -3.70
N ILE A 72 2.59 -12.61 -4.90
CA ILE A 72 1.30 -12.80 -5.60
C ILE A 72 0.96 -14.29 -5.77
N THR A 73 1.93 -15.10 -6.18
CA THR A 73 1.69 -16.54 -6.47
C THR A 73 1.41 -17.34 -5.20
N THR A 74 1.90 -16.89 -4.05
CA THR A 74 1.76 -17.57 -2.75
C THR A 74 0.71 -16.95 -1.85
N PHE A 75 0.14 -15.80 -2.23
CA PHE A 75 -0.74 -14.99 -1.37
C PHE A 75 -1.98 -15.73 -0.88
N SER A 76 -2.54 -16.65 -1.67
CA SER A 76 -3.72 -17.43 -1.26
C SER A 76 -3.53 -18.16 0.08
N THR A 77 -2.31 -18.65 0.35
CA THR A 77 -1.97 -19.34 1.60
C THR A 77 -1.82 -18.41 2.80
N LYS A 78 -1.53 -17.13 2.55
CA LYS A 78 -1.31 -16.09 3.57
C LYS A 78 -2.49 -15.13 3.69
N GLN A 79 -3.46 -15.17 2.78
CA GLN A 79 -4.55 -14.20 2.68
C GLN A 79 -5.25 -13.97 4.03
N HIS A 80 -5.67 -15.04 4.70
CA HIS A 80 -6.38 -14.93 5.98
C HIS A 80 -5.54 -14.28 7.08
N SER A 81 -4.26 -14.66 7.19
CA SER A 81 -3.38 -14.06 8.20
C SER A 81 -3.04 -12.61 7.87
N THR A 82 -2.89 -12.26 6.58
CA THR A 82 -2.67 -10.87 6.16
C THR A 82 -3.90 -9.99 6.41
N ILE A 83 -5.12 -10.50 6.18
CA ILE A 83 -6.36 -9.75 6.49
C ILE A 83 -6.42 -9.42 7.98
N LYS A 84 -6.06 -10.34 8.86
CA LYS A 84 -6.02 -10.08 10.32
C LYS A 84 -5.05 -8.97 10.71
N LEU A 85 -3.95 -8.82 9.99
CA LEU A 85 -2.97 -7.76 10.24
C LEU A 85 -3.53 -6.36 10.00
N ILE A 86 -4.66 -6.18 9.31
CA ILE A 86 -5.33 -4.87 9.20
C ILE A 86 -5.57 -4.23 10.58
N LEU A 87 -5.76 -5.05 11.62
CA LEU A 87 -5.95 -4.60 13.01
C LEU A 87 -4.66 -4.14 13.70
N ASP A 88 -3.49 -4.42 13.14
CA ASP A 88 -2.19 -4.13 13.74
C ASP A 88 -1.86 -2.64 13.66
N THR A 89 -1.54 -2.04 14.81
CA THR A 89 -1.23 -0.62 14.96
C THR A 89 0.26 -0.33 15.14
N THR A 90 1.13 -1.33 14.93
CA THR A 90 2.58 -1.16 15.02
C THR A 90 3.06 -0.21 13.93
N ILE A 91 3.84 0.81 14.32
CA ILE A 91 4.39 1.81 13.40
C ILE A 91 5.52 1.18 12.59
N THR A 92 5.58 1.50 11.29
CA THR A 92 6.64 1.04 10.39
C THR A 92 7.45 2.22 9.84
N PRO A 93 8.64 1.99 9.26
CA PRO A 93 9.40 3.02 8.56
C PRO A 93 8.81 3.43 7.18
N ALA A 94 7.74 2.77 6.72
CA ALA A 94 7.06 3.15 5.47
C ALA A 94 6.33 4.46 5.65
N ARG A 95 6.50 5.39 4.71
CA ARG A 95 5.89 6.72 4.71
C ARG A 95 4.94 6.84 3.54
N VAL A 96 3.90 7.65 3.74
CA VAL A 96 2.90 7.92 2.72
C VAL A 96 2.78 9.42 2.43
N CYS A 97 2.70 9.74 1.14
CA CYS A 97 2.32 11.04 0.63
C CYS A 97 0.90 11.43 1.08
N PRO A 98 0.57 12.72 1.12
CA PRO A 98 1.47 13.89 1.22
C PRO A 98 1.97 14.14 2.64
N PHE A 99 1.46 13.40 3.64
CA PHE A 99 1.56 13.79 5.04
C PHE A 99 2.89 13.42 5.69
N ASP A 100 3.77 12.75 4.93
CA ASP A 100 5.02 12.14 5.39
C ASP A 100 4.83 11.36 6.70
N LYS A 101 3.69 10.68 6.80
CA LYS A 101 3.31 9.94 8.00
C LYS A 101 3.76 8.50 7.86
N ASN A 102 4.35 7.97 8.92
CA ASN A 102 4.62 6.55 9.04
C ASN A 102 3.33 5.73 9.01
N LEU A 103 3.31 4.72 8.16
CA LEU A 103 2.23 3.75 8.04
C LEU A 103 2.30 2.73 9.16
N LEU A 104 1.13 2.25 9.58
CA LEU A 104 1.04 1.11 10.48
C LEU A 104 1.13 -0.20 9.69
N VAL A 105 1.50 -1.29 10.37
CA VAL A 105 1.47 -2.65 9.80
C VAL A 105 0.10 -2.94 9.19
N GLY A 106 -0.99 -2.54 9.84
CA GLY A 106 -2.33 -2.74 9.31
C GLY A 106 -2.67 -1.89 8.09
N ASP A 107 -2.06 -0.71 7.93
CA ASP A 107 -2.22 0.09 6.71
C ASP A 107 -1.53 -0.62 5.54
N LEU A 108 -0.30 -1.07 5.76
CA LEU A 108 0.47 -1.83 4.77
C LEU A 108 -0.19 -3.17 4.40
N ALA A 109 -0.76 -3.87 5.37
CA ALA A 109 -1.52 -5.10 5.13
C ALA A 109 -2.74 -4.83 4.24
N PHE A 110 -3.51 -3.76 4.53
CA PHE A 110 -4.63 -3.35 3.70
C PHE A 110 -4.19 -3.00 2.27
N LEU A 111 -3.16 -2.16 2.12
CA LEU A 111 -2.64 -1.76 0.80
C LEU A 111 -2.13 -2.94 -0.01
N LEU A 112 -1.49 -3.92 0.63
CA LEU A 112 -1.03 -5.14 -0.03
C LEU A 112 -2.21 -5.97 -0.55
N ILE A 113 -3.22 -6.18 0.29
CA ILE A 113 -4.45 -6.90 -0.10
C ILE A 113 -5.11 -6.17 -1.28
N ASP A 114 -5.22 -4.85 -1.20
CA ASP A 114 -5.80 -4.02 -2.24
C ASP A 114 -5.04 -4.12 -3.56
N LYS A 115 -3.70 -4.03 -3.52
CA LYS A 115 -2.88 -4.15 -4.73
C LYS A 115 -2.99 -5.53 -5.40
N ILE A 116 -3.09 -6.60 -4.61
CA ILE A 116 -3.18 -7.98 -5.13
C ILE A 116 -4.60 -8.32 -5.61
N LYS A 117 -5.63 -7.89 -4.89
CA LYS A 117 -7.02 -8.30 -5.12
C LYS A 117 -7.86 -7.26 -5.86
N GLY A 118 -7.41 -6.01 -5.92
CA GLY A 118 -8.15 -4.87 -6.46
C GLY A 118 -9.45 -4.65 -5.70
N ILE A 119 -9.39 -4.14 -4.46
CA ILE A 119 -10.58 -4.00 -3.61
C ILE A 119 -11.42 -2.82 -4.11
N PRO A 120 -12.64 -3.04 -4.64
CA PRO A 120 -13.51 -1.94 -5.03
C PRO A 120 -14.08 -1.28 -3.78
N TYR A 121 -13.50 -0.14 -3.37
CA TYR A 121 -13.84 0.51 -2.08
C TYR A 121 -15.33 0.77 -1.88
N LEU A 122 -16.09 1.15 -2.91
CA LEU A 122 -17.54 1.32 -2.77
C LEU A 122 -18.24 0.02 -2.39
N LYS A 123 -17.88 -1.10 -3.04
CA LYS A 123 -18.55 -2.39 -2.80
C LYS A 123 -18.04 -3.07 -1.52
N ALA A 124 -16.74 -2.95 -1.24
CA ALA A 124 -16.13 -3.60 -0.09
C ALA A 124 -16.29 -2.78 1.19
N LEU A 125 -16.09 -1.45 1.13
CA LEU A 125 -16.05 -0.57 2.30
C LEU A 125 -17.30 0.29 2.48
N ASP A 126 -18.20 0.35 1.49
CA ASP A 126 -19.36 1.24 1.44
C ASP A 126 -18.98 2.73 1.46
N VAL A 127 -17.82 3.06 0.85
CA VAL A 127 -17.29 4.42 0.79
C VAL A 127 -16.78 4.74 -0.61
N ARG A 128 -17.08 5.95 -1.07
CA ARG A 128 -16.48 6.54 -2.26
C ARG A 128 -15.34 7.46 -1.84
N PHE A 129 -14.17 7.22 -2.42
CA PHE A 129 -13.03 8.11 -2.30
C PHE A 129 -12.86 8.83 -3.64
N ASP A 130 -13.26 10.10 -3.68
CA ASP A 130 -13.33 10.91 -4.90
C ASP A 130 -12.21 11.97 -5.00
N SER A 131 -11.42 12.11 -3.93
CA SER A 131 -10.42 13.16 -3.79
C SER A 131 -9.01 12.58 -3.72
N PHE A 132 -8.15 13.04 -4.63
CA PHE A 132 -6.73 12.69 -4.71
C PHE A 132 -5.91 13.98 -4.62
N GLN A 133 -4.77 13.92 -3.95
CA GLN A 133 -3.77 14.98 -4.06
C GLN A 133 -2.86 14.74 -5.26
N ALA A 134 -2.27 15.82 -5.77
CA ALA A 134 -1.20 15.72 -6.76
C ALA A 134 -0.07 14.84 -6.20
N ASP A 135 0.51 14.01 -7.06
CA ASP A 135 1.67 13.16 -6.75
C ASP A 135 1.45 12.08 -5.68
N CYS A 136 0.19 11.71 -5.40
CA CYS A 136 -0.12 10.62 -4.48
C CYS A 136 -1.07 9.58 -5.08
N TYR A 137 -0.68 8.30 -5.00
CA TYR A 137 -1.46 7.19 -5.55
C TYR A 137 -2.74 6.88 -4.76
N TYR A 138 -2.84 7.37 -3.52
CA TYR A 138 -3.93 7.04 -2.62
C TYR A 138 -4.89 8.22 -2.42
N PRO A 139 -6.19 7.96 -2.24
CA PRO A 139 -7.13 9.01 -1.91
C PRO A 139 -6.83 9.66 -0.55
N VAL A 140 -7.08 10.96 -0.45
CA VAL A 140 -6.70 11.80 0.71
C VAL A 140 -7.26 11.27 2.03
N SER A 141 -8.48 10.74 2.02
CA SER A 141 -9.18 10.28 3.22
C SER A 141 -9.03 8.79 3.51
N LEU A 142 -8.31 8.02 2.67
CA LEU A 142 -8.19 6.57 2.82
C LEU A 142 -7.60 6.18 4.19
N PHE A 143 -6.43 6.71 4.53
CA PHE A 143 -5.74 6.37 5.77
C PHE A 143 -6.48 6.89 7.01
N ALA A 144 -7.13 8.05 6.92
CA ALA A 144 -7.97 8.55 8.01
C ALA A 144 -9.19 7.62 8.24
N TYR A 145 -9.81 7.15 7.18
CA TYR A 145 -10.91 6.19 7.24
C TYR A 145 -10.48 4.85 7.85
N ILE A 146 -9.35 4.29 7.38
CA ILE A 146 -8.79 3.05 7.94
C ILE A 146 -8.49 3.23 9.42
N ASN A 147 -7.86 4.34 9.81
CA ASN A 147 -7.52 4.60 11.20
C ASN A 147 -8.76 4.69 12.12
N ASN A 148 -9.80 5.40 11.68
CA ASN A 148 -11.01 5.62 12.48
C ASN A 148 -11.94 4.40 12.53
N SER A 149 -11.91 3.55 11.50
CA SER A 149 -12.82 2.42 11.33
C SER A 149 -12.10 1.09 11.15
N ARG A 150 -10.88 0.93 11.68
CA ARG A 150 -9.98 -0.22 11.43
C ARG A 150 -10.64 -1.59 11.60
N HIS A 151 -11.39 -1.77 12.69
CA HIS A 151 -12.13 -3.01 12.95
C HIS A 151 -13.24 -3.28 11.93
N GLU A 152 -13.91 -2.23 11.47
CA GLU A 152 -14.94 -2.34 10.44
C GLU A 152 -14.32 -2.66 9.07
N VAL A 153 -13.21 -1.98 8.72
CA VAL A 153 -12.44 -2.27 7.49
C VAL A 153 -11.99 -3.73 7.48
N TYR A 154 -11.41 -4.24 8.57
CA TYR A 154 -11.06 -5.66 8.69
C TYR A 154 -12.25 -6.58 8.40
N LYS A 155 -13.38 -6.38 9.09
CA LYS A 155 -14.58 -7.21 8.91
C LYS A 155 -15.12 -7.17 7.49
N LYS A 156 -15.18 -5.97 6.90
CA LYS A 156 -15.68 -5.72 5.55
C LYS A 156 -14.78 -6.36 4.48
N VAL A 157 -13.45 -6.21 4.60
CA VAL A 157 -12.48 -6.87 3.71
C VAL A 157 -12.55 -8.39 3.87
N GLU A 158 -12.63 -8.90 5.09
CA GLU A 158 -12.76 -10.33 5.35
C GLU A 158 -14.04 -10.90 4.71
N LEU A 159 -15.17 -10.20 4.84
CA LEU A 159 -16.43 -10.59 4.23
C LEU A 159 -16.37 -10.55 2.70
N TYR A 160 -15.73 -9.53 2.12
CA TYR A 160 -15.63 -9.36 0.68
C TYR A 160 -14.77 -10.42 -0.01
N LEU A 161 -13.74 -10.93 0.69
CA LEU A 161 -12.77 -11.89 0.16
C LEU A 161 -13.02 -13.35 0.58
N LYS A 162 -14.12 -13.62 1.30
CA LYS A 162 -14.63 -14.97 1.56
C LYS A 162 -15.27 -15.56 0.31
#